data_AF-A0A662T8K0-F1
#
_entry.id   AF-A0A662T8K0-F1
#
_cell.length_a   1.000
_cell.length_b   1.000
_cell.length_c   1.000
_cell.angle_alpha   90.00
_cell.angle_beta   90.00
_cell.angle_gamma   90.00
#
_symmetry.space_group_name_H-M   'P 1'
#
loop_
_entity.id
_entity.type
_entity.pdbx_description
1 polymer ?
#
loop_
_entity_poly.entity_id
_entity_poly.type
_entity_poly.pdbx_seq_one_letter_code
_entity_poly.pdbx_strand_id
1 'polypeptide(L)'
;MELKKLLNKMKKDGYVWFCERCGLVDSYLEDYVIHGYFVRNASDDKVVDDVVERFETKSVYCGNCLKKLVMMTPENAPKMLSEFIKRHADAKKERTFLKLLVKEGLVKETSILAYLI
;
A
#
# COMPACT_ATOMS: atom_id res chain seq x y z
N MET A 1 2.91 1.73 -15.11
CA MET A 1 2.98 2.21 -13.70
C MET A 1 4.22 3.07 -13.51
N GLU A 2 4.07 4.34 -13.11
CA GLU A 2 5.18 5.27 -12.94
C GLU A 2 5.57 5.36 -11.46
N LEU A 3 6.76 4.85 -11.09
CA LEU A 3 7.28 4.93 -9.71
C LEU A 3 7.32 6.36 -9.16
N LYS A 4 7.48 7.37 -10.03
CA LYS A 4 7.39 8.79 -9.68
C LYS A 4 6.01 9.18 -9.12
N LYS A 5 4.93 8.60 -9.65
CA LYS A 5 3.57 8.86 -9.12
C LYS A 5 3.42 8.32 -7.71
N LEU A 6 3.92 7.12 -7.45
CA LEU A 6 3.92 6.53 -6.11
C LEU A 6 4.78 7.32 -5.13
N LEU A 7 5.94 7.79 -5.57
CA LEU A 7 6.82 8.64 -4.76
C LEU A 7 6.13 9.96 -4.40
N ASN A 8 5.54 10.64 -5.38
CA ASN A 8 4.80 11.89 -5.14
C ASN A 8 3.61 11.66 -4.22
N LYS A 9 2.91 10.52 -4.36
CA LYS A 9 1.83 10.14 -3.45
C LYS A 9 2.35 9.93 -2.03
N MET A 10 3.46 9.22 -1.84
CA MET A 10 4.08 9.05 -0.52
C MET A 10 4.48 10.39 0.10
N LYS A 11 5.04 11.32 -0.69
CA LYS A 11 5.40 12.66 -0.19
C LYS A 11 4.18 13.50 0.22
N LYS A 12 3.07 13.36 -0.52
CA LYS A 12 1.84 14.13 -0.27
C LYS A 12 1.01 13.55 0.88
N ASP A 13 0.79 12.23 0.85
CA ASP A 13 -0.16 11.54 1.72
C ASP A 13 0.54 10.87 2.91
N GLY A 14 1.88 10.80 2.92
CA GLY A 14 2.68 10.13 3.95
C GLY A 14 2.78 8.62 3.80
N TYR A 15 2.04 8.01 2.86
CA TYR A 15 2.05 6.58 2.63
C TYR A 15 1.71 6.22 1.17
N VAL A 16 1.97 4.95 0.82
CA VAL A 16 1.39 4.30 -0.36
C VAL A 16 0.80 2.96 0.06
N TRP A 17 -0.17 2.48 -0.71
CA TRP A 17 -0.66 1.13 -0.51
C TRP A 17 0.36 0.10 -0.98
N PHE A 18 0.50 -0.96 -0.21
CA PHE A 18 1.37 -2.08 -0.50
C PHE A 18 0.63 -3.39 -0.30
N CYS A 19 0.80 -4.32 -1.25
CA CYS A 19 0.28 -5.67 -1.16
C CYS A 19 1.42 -6.61 -0.79
N GLU A 20 1.32 -7.31 0.34
CA GLU A 20 2.37 -8.26 0.75
C GLU A 20 2.57 -9.42 -0.24
N ARG A 21 1.60 -9.68 -1.13
CA ARG A 21 1.69 -10.69 -2.20
C ARG A 21 2.08 -10.14 -3.56
N CYS A 22 1.70 -8.91 -3.89
CA CYS A 22 1.85 -8.34 -5.24
C CYS A 22 2.81 -7.15 -5.30
N GLY A 23 3.30 -6.69 -4.16
CA GLY A 23 4.22 -5.55 -4.05
C GLY A 23 3.49 -4.21 -4.10
N LEU A 24 4.17 -3.23 -4.69
CA LEU A 24 3.63 -1.87 -4.85
C LEU A 24 2.38 -1.88 -5.74
N VAL A 25 1.30 -1.23 -5.31
CA VAL A 25 0.02 -1.20 -6.03
C VAL A 25 -0.32 0.22 -6.48
N ASP A 26 -0.77 0.34 -7.72
CA ASP A 26 -1.27 1.58 -8.33
C ASP A 26 -2.79 1.67 -8.32
N SER A 27 -3.45 0.52 -8.27
CA SER A 27 -4.90 0.34 -8.27
C SER A 27 -5.31 -0.55 -7.09
N TYR A 28 -6.45 -0.20 -6.50
CA TYR A 28 -7.01 -0.90 -5.36
C TYR A 28 -8.52 -0.73 -5.33
N LEU A 29 -9.17 -1.67 -4.64
CA LEU A 29 -10.59 -1.60 -4.32
C LEU A 29 -10.74 -1.07 -2.90
N GLU A 30 -11.72 -0.20 -2.69
CA GLU A 30 -12.10 0.28 -1.37
C GLU A 30 -13.41 -0.39 -0.98
N ASP A 31 -13.39 -1.14 0.11
CA ASP A 31 -14.58 -1.81 0.64
C ASP A 31 -14.83 -1.32 2.07
N TYR A 32 -16.09 -1.13 2.42
CA TYR A 32 -16.50 -0.83 3.79
C TYR A 32 -16.90 -2.12 4.50
N VAL A 33 -16.35 -2.33 5.70
CA VAL A 33 -16.78 -3.44 6.57
C VAL A 33 -17.68 -2.86 7.65
N ILE A 34 -18.93 -3.32 7.65
CA ILE A 34 -19.94 -2.87 8.61
C ILE A 34 -20.48 -4.10 9.32
N HIS A 35 -20.12 -4.30 10.59
CA HIS A 35 -20.62 -5.38 11.47
C HIS A 35 -20.95 -6.71 10.75
N GLY A 36 -19.99 -7.25 10.00
CA GLY A 36 -20.11 -8.55 9.31
C GLY A 36 -20.52 -8.48 7.83
N TYR A 37 -20.87 -7.32 7.30
CA TYR A 37 -21.18 -7.09 5.89
C TYR A 37 -20.03 -6.39 5.18
N PHE A 38 -19.58 -6.97 4.06
CA PHE A 38 -18.66 -6.32 3.12
C PHE A 38 -19.51 -5.58 2.09
N VAL A 39 -19.46 -4.24 2.13
CA VAL A 39 -20.12 -3.41 1.13
C VAL A 39 -19.08 -3.04 0.06
N ARG A 40 -19.26 -3.61 -1.13
CA ARG A 40 -18.52 -3.27 -2.35
C ARG A 40 -19.39 -2.38 -3.21
N ASN A 41 -19.03 -1.11 -3.41
CA ASN A 41 -19.67 -0.17 -4.34
C ASN A 41 -21.17 -0.48 -4.55
N ALA A 42 -21.97 -0.37 -3.48
CA ALA A 42 -23.38 -0.71 -3.57
C ALA A 42 -24.12 0.39 -4.34
N SER A 43 -24.89 -0.03 -5.34
CA SER A 43 -25.67 0.80 -6.27
C SER A 43 -26.87 1.52 -5.64
N ASP A 44 -27.00 1.47 -4.31
CA ASP A 44 -28.14 1.98 -3.55
C ASP A 44 -27.62 2.90 -2.44
N ASP A 45 -27.21 4.09 -2.89
CA ASP A 45 -26.36 5.05 -2.16
C ASP A 45 -26.88 5.38 -0.75
N LYS A 46 -28.20 5.41 -0.56
CA LYS A 46 -28.82 5.85 0.71
C LYS A 46 -28.63 4.89 1.88
N VAL A 47 -28.58 3.58 1.64
CA VAL A 47 -28.41 2.59 2.71
C VAL A 47 -26.93 2.45 3.08
N VAL A 48 -26.05 2.67 2.11
CA VAL A 48 -24.61 2.65 2.33
C VAL A 48 -24.20 3.83 3.19
N ASP A 49 -24.67 5.05 2.88
CA ASP A 49 -24.30 6.27 3.60
C ASP A 49 -24.71 6.21 5.09
N ASP A 50 -25.97 5.85 5.39
CA ASP A 50 -26.50 5.76 6.77
C ASP A 50 -25.76 4.74 7.66
N VAL A 51 -25.22 3.68 7.04
CA VAL A 51 -24.61 2.55 7.73
C VAL A 51 -23.08 2.73 7.81
N VAL A 52 -22.46 3.36 6.82
CA VAL A 52 -21.06 3.79 6.81
C VAL A 52 -20.85 4.82 7.93
N GLU A 53 -21.67 5.87 8.02
CA GLU A 53 -21.55 6.92 9.06
C GLU A 53 -21.52 6.38 10.50
N ARG A 54 -22.09 5.20 10.75
CA ARG A 54 -22.24 4.65 12.12
C ARG A 54 -21.16 3.67 12.55
N PHE A 55 -20.47 2.99 11.64
CA PHE A 55 -19.62 1.83 11.99
C PHE A 55 -18.28 1.74 11.22
N GLU A 56 -17.99 2.77 10.41
CA GLU A 56 -16.83 3.00 9.54
C GLU A 56 -15.52 2.25 9.86
N THR A 57 -15.39 1.01 9.37
CA THR A 57 -14.05 0.42 9.14
C THR A 57 -13.80 0.26 7.65
N LYS A 58 -13.17 1.30 7.08
CA LYS A 58 -12.69 1.29 5.69
C LYS A 58 -11.51 0.32 5.55
N SER A 59 -11.61 -0.63 4.62
CA SER A 59 -10.52 -1.54 4.27
C SER A 59 -10.20 -1.43 2.78
N VAL A 60 -8.91 -1.47 2.45
CA VAL A 60 -8.45 -1.35 1.08
C VAL A 60 -7.86 -2.69 0.63
N TYR A 61 -8.18 -3.10 -0.59
CA TYR A 61 -7.84 -4.41 -1.12
C TYR A 61 -7.07 -4.31 -2.44
N CYS A 62 -6.12 -5.23 -2.63
CA CYS A 62 -5.35 -5.32 -3.86
C CYS A 62 -6.28 -5.69 -5.02
N GLY A 63 -6.33 -4.86 -6.07
CA GLY A 63 -7.13 -5.17 -7.26
C GLY A 63 -6.72 -6.45 -7.98
N ASN A 64 -5.47 -6.93 -7.77
CA ASN A 64 -4.95 -8.14 -8.41
C ASN A 64 -5.28 -9.43 -7.65
N CYS A 65 -5.07 -9.47 -6.32
CA CYS A 65 -5.20 -10.70 -5.53
C CYS A 65 -6.24 -10.63 -4.41
N LEU A 66 -6.98 -9.52 -4.31
CA LEU A 66 -8.04 -9.28 -3.33
C LEU A 66 -7.60 -9.42 -1.86
N LYS A 67 -6.28 -9.40 -1.58
CA LYS A 67 -5.76 -9.34 -0.22
C LYS A 67 -5.80 -7.91 0.29
N LYS A 68 -6.05 -7.77 1.59
CA LYS A 68 -6.03 -6.49 2.29
C LYS A 68 -4.67 -5.82 2.09
N LEU A 69 -4.69 -4.56 1.72
CA LEU A 69 -3.52 -3.73 1.57
C LEU A 69 -3.11 -3.17 2.92
N VAL A 70 -1.81 -2.96 3.04
CA VAL A 70 -1.19 -2.30 4.18
C VAL A 70 -0.65 -0.95 3.75
N MET A 71 -0.68 0.01 4.67
CA MET A 71 -0.07 1.32 4.45
C MET A 71 1.44 1.19 4.63
N MET A 72 2.18 1.51 3.58
CA MET A 72 3.63 1.59 3.63
C MET A 72 4.03 3.06 3.72
N THR A 73 4.64 3.43 4.84
CA THR A 73 5.19 4.76 5.13
C THR A 73 6.70 4.77 4.86
N PRO A 74 7.35 5.94 4.77
CA PRO A 74 8.81 6.00 4.66
C PRO A 74 9.54 5.22 5.76
N GLU A 75 9.02 5.20 6.98
CA GLU A 75 9.63 4.54 8.14
C GLU A 75 9.64 3.01 8.02
N ASN A 76 8.56 2.41 7.52
CA ASN A 76 8.42 0.96 7.40
C ASN A 76 8.78 0.41 6.01
N ALA A 77 8.91 1.28 5.00
CA ALA A 77 9.26 0.93 3.62
C ALA A 77 10.55 0.10 3.49
N PRO A 78 11.66 0.39 4.22
CA PRO A 78 12.87 -0.42 4.13
C PRO A 78 12.62 -1.89 4.47
N LYS A 79 11.88 -2.15 5.55
CA LYS A 79 11.53 -3.51 5.98
C LYS A 79 10.61 -4.18 4.97
N MET A 80 9.49 -3.53 4.63
CA MET A 80 8.47 -4.11 3.77
C MET A 80 8.98 -4.42 2.36
N LEU A 81 9.69 -3.47 1.74
CA LEU A 81 10.24 -3.68 0.41
C LEU A 81 11.34 -4.73 0.42
N SER A 82 12.23 -4.73 1.43
CA SER A 82 13.32 -5.71 1.48
C SER A 82 12.82 -7.13 1.75
N GLU A 83 11.84 -7.30 2.63
CA GLU A 83 11.20 -8.61 2.85
C GLU A 83 10.53 -9.11 1.56
N PHE A 84 9.85 -8.24 0.83
CA PHE A 84 9.26 -8.59 -0.46
C PHE A 84 10.34 -8.97 -1.48
N ILE A 85 11.42 -8.20 -1.58
CA ILE A 85 12.55 -8.46 -2.48
C ILE A 85 13.24 -9.78 -2.17
N LYS A 86 13.35 -10.17 -0.88
CA LYS A 86 13.89 -11.47 -0.46
C LYS A 86 12.99 -12.62 -0.90
N ARG A 87 11.66 -12.44 -0.88
CA ARG A 87 10.67 -13.46 -1.26
C ARG A 87 10.47 -13.57 -2.77
N HIS A 88 10.75 -12.49 -3.53
CA HIS A 88 10.47 -12.41 -4.96
C HIS A 88 11.73 -12.06 -5.75
N ALA A 89 12.27 -13.04 -6.48
CA ALA A 89 13.51 -12.91 -7.25
C ALA A 89 13.47 -11.76 -8.29
N ASP A 90 12.29 -11.48 -8.87
CA ASP A 90 12.09 -10.45 -9.89
C ASP A 90 11.47 -9.14 -9.34
N ALA A 91 11.70 -8.81 -8.07
CA ALA A 91 11.23 -7.57 -7.44
C ALA A 91 12.03 -6.32 -7.88
N LYS A 92 12.33 -6.19 -9.18
CA LYS A 92 13.16 -5.10 -9.74
C LYS A 92 12.53 -3.73 -9.45
N LYS A 93 11.21 -3.65 -9.56
CA LYS A 93 10.44 -2.43 -9.32
C LYS A 93 10.54 -1.98 -7.87
N GLU A 94 10.38 -2.89 -6.91
CA GLU A 94 10.47 -2.61 -5.48
C GLU A 94 11.90 -2.20 -5.09
N ARG A 95 12.93 -2.83 -5.69
CA ARG A 95 14.33 -2.39 -5.55
C ARG A 95 14.53 -0.96 -6.05
N THR A 96 14.00 -0.64 -7.23
CA THR A 96 14.11 0.71 -7.78
C THR A 96 13.37 1.74 -6.91
N PHE A 97 12.19 1.40 -6.42
CA PHE A 97 11.43 2.29 -5.55
C PHE A 97 12.15 2.54 -4.23
N LEU A 98 12.69 1.51 -3.59
CA LEU A 98 13.48 1.65 -2.36
C LEU A 98 14.68 2.58 -2.57
N LYS A 99 15.41 2.44 -3.68
CA LYS A 99 16.52 3.36 -4.04
C LYS A 99 16.05 4.80 -4.26
N LEU A 100 14.87 5.00 -4.85
CA LEU A 100 14.29 6.34 -5.01
C LEU A 100 13.96 6.98 -3.65
N LEU A 101 13.44 6.21 -2.70
CA LEU A 101 13.15 6.74 -1.35
C LEU A 101 14.42 7.24 -0.64
N VAL A 102 15.55 6.55 -0.81
CA VAL A 102 16.86 7.01 -0.30
C VAL A 102 17.30 8.29 -0.98
N LYS A 103 17.26 8.30 -2.31
CA LYS A 103 17.72 9.42 -3.12
C LYS A 103 16.96 10.70 -2.77
N GLU A 104 15.69 10.57 -2.42
CA GLU A 104 14.80 11.68 -2.07
C GLU A 104 14.82 12.02 -0.57
N GLY A 105 15.68 11.37 0.23
CA GLY A 105 15.83 11.64 1.66
C GLY A 105 14.67 11.17 2.54
N LEU A 106 13.73 10.40 1.98
CA LEU A 106 12.58 9.84 2.74
C LEU A 106 13.01 8.67 3.61
N VAL A 107 14.08 7.97 3.22
CA VAL A 107 14.63 6.81 3.92
C VAL A 107 16.14 7.03 4.10
N LYS A 108 16.66 6.76 5.29
CA LYS A 108 18.11 6.76 5.53
C LYS A 108 18.75 5.54 4.86
N GLU A 109 19.89 5.74 4.21
CA GLU A 109 20.63 4.65 3.56
C GLU A 109 21.00 3.53 4.55
N THR A 110 21.36 3.88 5.79
CA THR A 110 21.66 2.92 6.86
C THR A 110 20.48 2.01 7.20
N SER A 111 19.24 2.50 7.06
CA SER A 111 18.02 1.72 7.29
C SER A 111 17.82 0.61 6.26
N ILE A 112 18.53 0.63 5.13
CA ILE A 112 18.41 -0.38 4.08
C ILE A 112 19.54 -1.40 4.16
N LEU A 113 20.72 -1.00 4.61
CA LEU A 113 21.85 -1.91 4.83
C LEU A 113 21.47 -3.06 5.77
N ALA A 114 20.63 -2.80 6.78
CA ALA A 114 20.11 -3.82 7.70
C ALA A 114 19.29 -4.93 7.00
N TYR A 115 18.85 -4.73 5.75
CA TYR A 115 17.98 -5.65 5.04
C TYR A 115 18.51 -6.12 3.68
N LEU A 116 19.63 -5.58 3.19
CA LEU A 116 20.32 -6.04 1.98
C LEU A 116 21.41 -7.10 2.24
N ILE A 117 21.71 -7.38 3.51
CA ILE A 117 22.48 -8.53 3.98
C ILE A 117 21.53 -9.72 4.16
#